data_AF-A0A4Q5YIN3-F1
#
_entry.id   AF-A0A4Q5YIN3-F1
#
_cell.length_a   1.000
_cell.length_b   1.000
_cell.length_c   1.000
_cell.angle_alpha   90.00
_cell.angle_beta   90.00
_cell.angle_gamma   90.00
#
_symmetry.space_group_name_H-M   'P 1'
#
loop_
_entity.id
_entity.type
_entity.pdbx_description
1 polymer ?
#
loop_
_entity_poly.entity_id
_entity_poly.type
_entity_poly.pdbx_seq_one_letter_code
_entity_poly.pdbx_strand_id
1 'polypeptide(L)'
;MASKKVYLVKNLSPWMLDELLAFADLTSYTVLLLRTPESKYTHQLSLLKDKGIQVITNPYRFNISIHKLFIAIRMILSYPAAFLSGYSAVVGWKSLVWFLRLDERKIAPDANLHAQFATQPALIALLLKLQRRSITYTFTFHAYDIYFNNRWFRPLVKHCEHAFSISDYNVNYVKEKFTGLAADRLIVSRLGAFAPANAVPSDPSVPFTIGFLGRFVEKKG
;
A
#
# COMPACT_ATOMS: atom_id res chain seq x y z
N MET A 1 24.75 2.55 -6.83
CA MET A 1 23.75 1.60 -7.39
C MET A 1 22.37 2.10 -7.00
N ALA A 2 21.38 2.07 -7.91
CA ALA A 2 20.02 2.47 -7.57
C ALA A 2 19.40 1.47 -6.58
N SER A 3 18.78 1.97 -5.51
CA SER A 3 18.08 1.12 -4.54
C SER A 3 17.01 0.28 -5.23
N LYS A 4 16.88 -0.98 -4.81
CA LYS A 4 15.88 -1.91 -5.37
C LYS A 4 14.48 -1.53 -4.90
N LYS A 5 13.62 -1.17 -5.85
CA LYS A 5 12.21 -0.85 -5.61
C LYS A 5 11.40 -2.12 -5.31
N VAL A 6 10.62 -2.10 -4.22
CA VAL A 6 9.76 -3.23 -3.83
C VAL A 6 8.34 -2.73 -3.57
N TYR A 7 7.36 -3.32 -4.24
CA TYR A 7 5.94 -3.04 -4.08
C TYR A 7 5.31 -4.08 -3.15
N LEU A 8 4.93 -3.67 -1.92
CA LEU A 8 4.36 -4.56 -0.90
C LEU A 8 2.84 -4.57 -0.98
N VAL A 9 2.28 -5.75 -1.22
CA VAL A 9 0.84 -5.94 -1.34
C VAL A 9 0.37 -7.08 -0.44
N LYS A 10 -0.71 -6.83 0.31
CA LYS A 10 -1.36 -7.86 1.11
C LYS A 10 -2.36 -8.68 0.31
N ASN A 11 -3.29 -8.02 -0.36
CA ASN A 11 -4.32 -8.62 -1.19
C ASN A 11 -4.31 -7.89 -2.53
N LEU A 12 -4.33 -8.62 -3.63
CA LEU A 12 -4.47 -8.04 -4.97
C LEU A 12 -5.93 -7.66 -5.25
N SER A 13 -6.09 -6.62 -6.05
CA SER A 13 -7.32 -6.27 -6.75
C SER A 13 -7.03 -6.08 -8.24
N PRO A 14 -8.04 -6.17 -9.13
CA PRO A 14 -7.84 -5.97 -10.56
C PRO A 14 -7.13 -4.65 -10.88
N TRP A 15 -7.61 -3.54 -10.31
CA TRP A 15 -7.04 -2.21 -10.55
C TRP A 15 -5.58 -2.06 -10.11
N MET A 16 -5.13 -2.78 -9.07
CA MET A 16 -3.72 -2.75 -8.67
C MET A 16 -2.84 -3.46 -9.70
N LEU A 17 -3.35 -4.52 -10.34
CA LEU A 17 -2.59 -5.22 -11.37
C LEU A 17 -2.48 -4.39 -12.63
N ASP A 18 -3.53 -3.65 -13.00
CA ASP A 18 -3.48 -2.70 -14.11
C ASP A 18 -2.46 -1.59 -13.85
N GLU A 19 -2.45 -1.03 -12.63
CA GLU A 19 -1.46 -0.05 -12.18
C GLU A 19 -0.03 -0.61 -12.23
N LEU A 20 0.19 -1.81 -11.68
CA LEU A 20 1.49 -2.46 -11.73
C LEU A 20 1.93 -2.72 -13.18
N LEU A 21 1.04 -3.23 -14.03
CA LEU A 21 1.36 -3.48 -15.44
C LEU A 21 1.75 -2.19 -16.17
N ALA A 22 1.06 -1.07 -15.90
CA ALA A 22 1.43 0.23 -16.45
C ALA A 22 2.81 0.70 -15.94
N PHE A 23 3.13 0.47 -14.67
CA PHE A 23 4.45 0.83 -14.12
C PHE A 23 5.58 -0.07 -14.60
N ALA A 24 5.29 -1.31 -14.98
CA ALA A 24 6.30 -2.24 -15.51
C ALA A 24 6.97 -1.73 -16.79
N ASP A 25 6.27 -0.86 -17.55
CA ASP A 25 6.81 -0.21 -18.74
C ASP A 25 7.71 1.00 -18.42
N LEU A 26 7.66 1.51 -17.19
CA LEU A 26 8.36 2.74 -16.78
C LEU A 26 9.55 2.45 -15.86
N THR A 27 9.53 1.35 -15.11
CA THR A 27 10.57 1.03 -14.13
C THR A 27 10.60 -0.44 -13.79
N SER A 28 11.79 -0.95 -13.45
CA SER A 28 11.94 -2.26 -12.81
C SER A 28 11.64 -2.18 -11.31
N TYR A 29 10.97 -3.22 -10.78
CA TYR A 29 10.69 -3.37 -9.35
C TYR A 29 10.41 -4.84 -9.02
N THR A 30 10.21 -5.13 -7.73
CA THR A 30 9.76 -6.43 -7.24
C THR A 30 8.40 -6.32 -6.59
N VAL A 31 7.45 -7.17 -6.97
CA VAL A 31 6.17 -7.30 -6.25
C VAL A 31 6.34 -8.32 -5.13
N LEU A 32 6.18 -7.88 -3.89
CA LEU A 32 6.20 -8.74 -2.71
C LEU A 32 4.78 -8.94 -2.19
N LEU A 33 4.21 -10.11 -2.50
CA LEU A 33 2.87 -10.49 -2.08
C LEU A 33 2.92 -11.18 -0.71
N LEU A 34 2.41 -10.49 0.31
CA LEU A 34 2.36 -10.98 1.70
C LEU A 34 1.39 -12.15 1.89
N ARG A 35 0.65 -12.54 0.86
CA ARG A 35 -0.26 -13.69 0.83
C ARG A 35 -0.20 -14.37 -0.53
N THR A 36 -0.60 -15.64 -0.56
CA THR A 36 -0.84 -16.34 -1.82
C THR A 36 -2.00 -15.65 -2.57
N PRO A 37 -1.79 -15.23 -3.83
CA PRO A 37 -2.85 -14.63 -4.62
C PRO A 37 -3.91 -15.67 -5.03
N GLU A 38 -5.15 -15.22 -5.24
CA GLU A 38 -6.20 -16.05 -5.84
C GLU A 38 -5.85 -16.45 -7.27
N SER A 39 -6.31 -17.63 -7.72
CA SER A 39 -6.01 -18.19 -9.04
C SER A 39 -6.40 -17.26 -10.20
N LYS A 40 -7.46 -16.45 -10.03
CA LYS A 40 -7.93 -15.48 -11.03
C LYS A 40 -6.88 -14.43 -11.42
N TYR A 41 -5.88 -14.18 -10.56
CA TYR A 41 -4.81 -13.21 -10.83
C TYR A 41 -3.58 -13.83 -11.52
N THR A 42 -3.57 -15.15 -11.75
CA THR A 42 -2.39 -15.86 -12.29
C THR A 42 -1.96 -15.32 -13.64
N HIS A 43 -2.91 -15.04 -14.55
CA HIS A 43 -2.61 -14.50 -15.87
C HIS A 43 -1.90 -13.14 -15.80
N GLN A 44 -2.47 -12.18 -15.06
CA GLN A 44 -1.89 -10.84 -14.89
C GLN A 44 -0.52 -10.88 -14.21
N LEU A 45 -0.32 -11.79 -13.24
CA LEU A 45 0.99 -12.00 -12.62
C LEU A 45 2.01 -12.61 -13.58
N SER A 46 1.57 -13.42 -14.55
CA SER A 46 2.44 -13.90 -15.63
C SER A 46 2.87 -12.73 -16.52
N LEU A 47 1.94 -11.88 -16.94
CA LEU A 47 2.26 -10.69 -17.75
C LEU A 47 3.31 -9.79 -17.08
N LEU A 48 3.22 -9.60 -15.76
CA LEU A 48 4.25 -8.89 -15.00
C LEU A 48 5.61 -9.58 -15.09
N LYS A 49 5.67 -10.91 -14.94
CA LYS A 49 6.92 -11.67 -15.06
C LYS A 49 7.49 -11.61 -16.47
N ASP A 50 6.63 -11.65 -17.49
CA ASP A 50 7.03 -11.55 -18.90
C ASP A 50 7.64 -10.18 -19.21
N LYS A 51 7.20 -9.13 -18.50
CA LYS A 51 7.84 -7.79 -18.49
C LYS A 51 9.09 -7.70 -17.60
N GLY A 52 9.60 -8.81 -17.09
CA GLY A 52 10.80 -8.86 -16.24
C GLY A 52 10.59 -8.44 -14.79
N ILE A 53 9.34 -8.27 -14.34
CA ILE A 53 9.04 -7.92 -12.94
C ILE A 53 9.14 -9.16 -12.06
N GLN A 54 9.99 -9.08 -11.03
CA GLN A 54 10.10 -10.16 -10.06
C GLN A 54 8.85 -10.20 -9.16
N VAL A 55 8.14 -11.33 -9.15
CA VAL A 55 6.99 -11.54 -8.26
C VAL A 55 7.36 -12.57 -7.19
N ILE A 56 7.34 -12.16 -5.92
CA ILE A 56 7.62 -13.01 -4.77
C ILE A 56 6.31 -13.21 -4.00
N THR A 57 5.86 -14.46 -3.90
CA THR A 57 4.65 -14.84 -3.16
C THR A 57 4.99 -15.47 -1.82
N ASN A 58 4.17 -15.18 -0.81
CA ASN A 58 4.24 -15.82 0.50
C ASN A 58 5.67 -15.85 1.09
N PRO A 59 6.30 -14.67 1.33
CA PRO A 59 7.74 -14.54 1.61
C PRO A 59 8.10 -14.93 3.05
N TYR A 60 7.44 -15.93 3.62
CA TYR A 60 7.64 -16.31 5.01
C TYR A 60 8.50 -17.56 5.15
N ARG A 61 9.38 -17.55 6.14
CA ARG A 61 10.14 -18.72 6.60
C ARG A 61 10.11 -18.75 8.12
N PHE A 62 10.03 -19.94 8.71
CA PHE A 62 10.18 -20.09 10.16
C PHE A 62 11.65 -19.86 10.56
N ASN A 63 12.01 -18.59 10.73
CA ASN A 63 13.30 -18.15 11.24
C ASN A 63 13.12 -16.82 11.96
N ILE A 64 12.82 -16.88 13.27
CA ILE A 64 12.63 -15.69 14.11
C ILE A 64 14.00 -15.32 14.69
N SER A 65 14.50 -14.13 14.34
CA SER A 65 15.73 -13.61 14.92
C SER A 65 15.44 -12.81 16.19
N ILE A 66 16.38 -12.83 17.14
CA ILE A 66 16.30 -12.04 18.38
C ILE A 66 16.15 -10.54 18.09
N HIS A 67 16.75 -10.07 17.00
CA HIS A 67 16.67 -8.67 16.59
C HIS A 67 15.24 -8.28 16.18
N LYS A 68 14.54 -9.13 15.41
CA LYS A 68 13.12 -8.87 15.10
C LYS A 68 12.25 -8.88 16.35
N LEU A 69 12.53 -9.78 17.29
CA LEU A 69 11.78 -9.83 18.55
C LEU A 69 11.95 -8.53 19.35
N PHE A 70 13.18 -8.00 19.41
CA PHE A 70 13.45 -6.71 20.03
C PHE A 70 12.67 -5.57 19.35
N ILE A 71 12.66 -5.50 18.02
CA ILE A 71 11.88 -4.51 17.28
C ILE A 71 10.37 -4.65 17.57
N ALA A 72 9.85 -5.89 17.59
CA ALA A 72 8.45 -6.14 17.90
C ALA A 72 8.08 -5.69 19.33
N ILE A 73 8.90 -6.03 20.33
CA ILE A 73 8.71 -5.60 21.72
C ILE A 73 8.75 -4.07 21.81
N ARG A 74 9.76 -3.44 21.21
CA ARG A 74 9.87 -1.97 21.15
C ARG A 74 8.62 -1.35 20.53
N MET A 75 8.07 -1.96 19.48
CA MET A 75 6.86 -1.47 18.82
C MET A 75 5.63 -1.53 19.74
N ILE A 76 5.48 -2.63 20.49
CA ILE A 76 4.39 -2.79 21.49
C ILE A 76 4.52 -1.74 22.60
N LEU A 77 5.72 -1.57 23.15
CA LEU A 77 5.98 -0.61 24.23
C LEU A 77 5.83 0.85 23.78
N SER A 78 6.16 1.16 22.52
CA SER A 78 6.04 2.52 21.98
C SER A 78 4.60 2.90 21.62
N TYR A 79 3.76 1.91 21.32
CA TYR A 79 2.39 2.13 20.84
C TYR A 79 1.37 1.18 21.50
N PRO A 80 1.33 1.09 22.84
CA PRO A 80 0.52 0.08 23.54
C PRO A 80 -0.96 0.22 23.19
N ALA A 81 -1.47 1.46 23.14
CA ALA A 81 -2.85 1.75 22.77
C ALA A 81 -3.23 1.18 21.39
N ALA A 82 -2.31 1.14 20.42
CA ALA A 82 -2.60 0.61 19.09
C ALA A 82 -2.80 -0.92 19.07
N PHE A 83 -2.38 -1.63 20.13
CA PHE A 83 -2.50 -3.08 20.29
C PHE A 83 -3.66 -3.53 21.20
N LEU A 84 -4.30 -2.62 21.94
CA LEU A 84 -5.30 -2.98 22.96
C LEU A 84 -6.65 -3.42 22.38
N SER A 85 -7.18 -2.71 21.37
CA SER A 85 -8.52 -3.01 20.86
C SER A 85 -8.79 -2.53 19.43
N GLY A 86 -9.88 -3.05 18.86
CA GLY A 86 -10.42 -2.63 17.57
C GLY A 86 -9.59 -3.06 16.36
N TYR A 87 -9.90 -2.45 15.21
CA TYR A 87 -9.25 -2.77 13.94
C TYR A 87 -7.74 -2.53 13.97
N SER A 88 -7.28 -1.48 14.67
CA SER A 88 -5.85 -1.17 14.84
C SER A 88 -5.10 -2.34 15.51
N ALA A 89 -5.66 -2.94 16.57
CA ALA A 89 -5.02 -4.09 17.22
C ALA A 89 -4.88 -5.30 16.28
N VAL A 90 -5.92 -5.59 15.48
CA VAL A 90 -5.87 -6.67 14.49
C VAL A 90 -4.79 -6.42 13.43
N VAL A 91 -4.65 -5.18 12.96
CA VAL A 91 -3.58 -4.80 12.02
C VAL A 91 -2.21 -4.95 12.68
N GLY A 92 -2.06 -4.46 13.91
CA GLY A 92 -0.83 -4.51 14.68
C GLY A 92 -0.32 -5.93 14.90
N TRP A 93 -1.13 -6.77 15.56
CA TRP A 93 -0.76 -8.14 15.90
C TRP A 93 -0.44 -8.98 14.67
N LYS A 94 -1.26 -8.90 13.61
CA LYS A 94 -0.99 -9.62 12.35
C LYS A 94 0.30 -9.17 11.69
N SER A 95 0.60 -7.86 11.70
CA SER A 95 1.83 -7.32 11.12
C SER A 95 3.07 -7.77 11.88
N LEU A 96 3.01 -7.80 13.23
CA LEU A 96 4.11 -8.34 14.04
C LEU A 96 4.37 -9.81 13.74
N VAL A 97 3.33 -10.64 13.70
CA VAL A 97 3.46 -12.08 13.37
C VAL A 97 4.07 -12.26 11.97
N TRP A 98 3.60 -11.50 10.98
CA TRP A 98 4.13 -11.56 9.62
C TRP A 98 5.57 -11.08 9.54
N PHE A 99 5.91 -9.98 10.21
CA PHE A 99 7.27 -9.46 10.28
C PHE A 99 8.23 -10.48 10.91
N LEU A 100 7.85 -11.09 12.04
CA LEU A 100 8.65 -12.13 12.70
C LEU A 100 8.94 -13.30 11.75
N ARG A 101 7.97 -13.68 10.91
CA ARG A 101 8.08 -14.78 9.93
C ARG A 101 8.68 -14.38 8.57
N LEU A 102 8.88 -13.10 8.29
CA LEU A 102 9.31 -12.61 6.97
C LEU A 102 10.73 -13.09 6.62
N ASP A 103 10.95 -13.70 5.47
CA ASP A 103 12.30 -14.05 4.99
C ASP A 103 12.99 -12.79 4.45
N GLU A 104 13.80 -12.17 5.29
CA GLU A 104 14.44 -10.89 4.97
C GLU A 104 15.44 -10.98 3.81
N ARG A 105 15.89 -12.19 3.44
CA ARG A 105 16.78 -12.40 2.29
C ARG A 105 16.06 -12.12 0.96
N LYS A 106 14.73 -12.04 0.98
CA LYS A 106 13.90 -11.64 -0.16
C LYS A 106 13.83 -10.12 -0.34
N ILE A 107 14.37 -9.35 0.61
CA ILE A 107 14.34 -7.89 0.60
C ILE A 107 15.78 -7.36 0.63
N ALA A 108 16.13 -6.53 -0.36
CA ALA A 108 17.45 -5.94 -0.43
C ALA A 108 17.75 -5.10 0.83
N PRO A 109 19.00 -5.05 1.32
CA PRO A 109 19.36 -4.30 2.52
C PRO A 109 19.04 -2.79 2.45
N ASP A 110 19.04 -2.22 1.25
CA ASP A 110 18.83 -0.80 0.95
C ASP A 110 17.51 -0.56 0.18
N ALA A 111 16.54 -1.49 0.26
CA ALA A 111 15.32 -1.43 -0.54
C ALA A 111 14.46 -0.18 -0.30
N ASN A 112 13.89 0.34 -1.38
CA ASN A 112 12.87 1.39 -1.36
C ASN A 112 11.49 0.73 -1.49
N LEU A 113 10.76 0.72 -0.39
CA LEU A 113 9.48 0.02 -0.29
C LEU A 113 8.31 0.96 -0.66
N HIS A 114 7.38 0.51 -1.47
CA HIS A 114 6.06 1.14 -1.61
C HIS A 114 5.00 0.20 -1.07
N ALA A 115 4.27 0.61 -0.03
CA ALA A 115 3.27 -0.21 0.61
C ALA A 115 1.84 0.20 0.22
N GLN A 116 1.02 -0.79 -0.15
CA GLN A 116 -0.38 -0.57 -0.45
C GLN A 116 -1.21 -0.45 0.84
N PHE A 117 -1.94 0.67 0.97
CA PHE A 117 -2.77 1.04 2.12
C PHE A 117 -1.99 1.32 3.41
N ALA A 118 -2.58 2.14 4.29
CA ALA A 118 -2.04 2.39 5.63
C ALA A 118 -2.40 1.25 6.62
N THR A 119 -2.15 0.01 6.21
CA THR A 119 -2.49 -1.22 6.96
C THR A 119 -1.26 -2.13 7.11
N GLN A 120 -1.41 -3.47 7.04
CA GLN A 120 -0.31 -4.41 7.26
C GLN A 120 0.90 -4.19 6.35
N PRO A 121 0.76 -3.89 5.03
CA PRO A 121 1.92 -3.61 4.18
C PRO A 121 2.77 -2.44 4.70
N ALA A 122 2.13 -1.32 5.04
CA ALA A 122 2.83 -0.13 5.52
C ALA A 122 3.44 -0.37 6.91
N LEU A 123 2.76 -1.12 7.78
CA LEU A 123 3.28 -1.46 9.10
C LEU A 123 4.49 -2.41 9.02
N ILE A 124 4.51 -3.34 8.06
CA ILE A 124 5.69 -4.17 7.79
C ILE A 124 6.84 -3.32 7.23
N ALA A 125 6.55 -2.37 6.33
CA ALA A 125 7.56 -1.45 5.82
C ALA A 125 8.17 -0.59 6.95
N LEU A 126 7.35 -0.12 7.88
CA LEU A 126 7.81 0.55 9.10
C LEU A 126 8.71 -0.35 9.96
N LEU A 127 8.30 -1.59 10.23
CA LEU A 127 9.10 -2.52 11.02
C LEU A 127 10.46 -2.82 10.36
N LEU A 128 10.48 -2.99 9.04
CA LEU A 128 11.70 -3.15 8.25
C LEU A 128 12.60 -1.90 8.31
N LYS A 129 12.02 -0.69 8.24
CA LYS A 129 12.75 0.58 8.42
C LYS A 129 13.37 0.70 9.82
N LEU A 130 12.63 0.32 10.85
CA LEU A 130 13.12 0.34 12.23
C LEU A 130 14.25 -0.67 12.45
N GLN A 131 14.18 -1.80 11.75
CA GLN A 131 15.21 -2.83 11.77
C GLN A 131 16.47 -2.42 10.98
N ARG A 132 16.29 -1.84 9.79
CA ARG A 132 17.36 -1.50 8.86
C ARG A 132 17.22 -0.05 8.41
N ARG A 133 18.07 0.82 8.95
CA ARG A 133 18.00 2.28 8.69
C ARG A 133 18.11 2.65 7.21
N SER A 134 18.81 1.84 6.42
CA SER A 134 19.01 2.01 4.97
C SER A 134 17.76 1.76 4.13
N ILE A 135 16.80 0.98 4.62
CA ILE A 135 15.50 0.82 3.95
C ILE A 135 14.77 2.17 3.99
N THR A 136 14.08 2.54 2.93
CA THR A 136 13.10 3.63 2.97
C THR A 136 11.74 3.10 2.58
N TYR A 137 10.69 3.86 2.89
CA TYR A 137 9.37 3.49 2.41
C TYR A 137 8.46 4.66 2.17
N THR A 138 7.58 4.44 1.21
CA THR A 138 6.38 5.22 0.93
C THR A 138 5.16 4.34 1.06
N PHE A 139 3.98 4.93 1.16
CA PHE A 139 2.74 4.17 1.11
C PHE A 139 1.62 5.00 0.53
N THR A 140 0.61 4.33 -0.03
CA THR A 140 -0.62 4.97 -0.47
C THR A 140 -1.70 4.78 0.59
N PHE A 141 -2.47 5.81 0.91
CA PHE A 141 -3.62 5.74 1.81
C PHE A 141 -4.91 6.21 1.14
N HIS A 142 -6.00 5.54 1.48
CA HIS A 142 -7.34 5.80 0.96
C HIS A 142 -8.25 6.35 2.07
N ALA A 143 -9.43 6.84 1.69
CA ALA A 143 -10.44 7.35 2.63
C ALA A 143 -10.74 6.35 3.76
N TYR A 144 -10.83 5.05 3.43
CA TYR A 144 -11.07 4.02 4.46
C TYR A 144 -9.96 4.01 5.51
N ASP A 145 -8.69 4.22 5.14
CA ASP A 145 -7.55 4.15 6.05
C ASP A 145 -7.52 5.28 7.10
N ILE A 146 -8.24 6.37 6.86
CA ILE A 146 -8.17 7.62 7.64
C ILE A 146 -9.50 7.97 8.33
N TYR A 147 -10.63 7.40 7.89
CA TYR A 147 -11.95 7.71 8.47
C TYR A 147 -12.27 6.92 9.73
N PHE A 148 -11.71 5.72 9.92
CA PHE A 148 -11.74 5.05 11.22
C PHE A 148 -10.58 5.53 12.11
N ASN A 149 -10.64 5.23 13.41
CA ASN A 149 -9.57 5.54 14.36
C ASN A 149 -8.33 4.65 14.12
N ASN A 150 -7.59 4.92 13.04
CA ASN A 150 -6.37 4.22 12.68
C ASN A 150 -5.20 4.73 13.53
N ARG A 151 -4.91 4.02 14.62
CA ARG A 151 -3.82 4.36 15.55
C ARG A 151 -2.44 4.18 14.93
N TRP A 152 -2.34 3.48 13.79
CA TRP A 152 -1.08 3.29 13.05
C TRP A 152 -0.76 4.44 12.09
N PHE A 153 -1.74 5.26 11.71
CA PHE A 153 -1.53 6.26 10.67
C PHE A 153 -0.41 7.26 11.05
N ARG A 154 -0.42 7.76 12.29
CA ARG A 154 0.62 8.67 12.80
C ARG A 154 2.03 8.09 12.75
N PRO A 155 2.32 6.91 13.34
CA PRO A 155 3.66 6.33 13.24
C PRO A 155 4.07 5.99 11.82
N LEU A 156 3.15 5.62 10.93
CA LEU A 156 3.46 5.43 9.51
C LEU A 156 3.95 6.72 8.85
N VAL A 157 3.19 7.81 8.95
CA VAL A 157 3.61 9.11 8.37
C VAL A 157 4.91 9.63 9.00
N LYS A 158 5.09 9.44 10.32
CA LYS A 158 6.30 9.88 11.05
C LYS A 158 7.59 9.25 10.53
N HIS A 159 7.54 8.08 9.89
CA HIS A 159 8.73 7.33 9.51
C HIS A 159 8.85 7.06 8.00
N CYS A 160 7.81 7.34 7.22
CA CYS A 160 7.88 7.25 5.75
C CYS A 160 8.62 8.44 5.14
N GLU A 161 9.03 8.29 3.88
CA GLU A 161 9.43 9.42 3.03
C GLU A 161 8.20 10.21 2.60
N HIS A 162 7.23 9.51 2.01
CA HIS A 162 5.98 10.09 1.53
C HIS A 162 4.78 9.16 1.77
N ALA A 163 3.63 9.76 2.04
CA ALA A 163 2.33 9.13 2.12
C ALA A 163 1.43 9.73 1.03
N PHE A 164 1.03 8.91 0.06
CA PHE A 164 0.28 9.34 -1.11
C PHE A 164 -1.23 9.18 -0.91
N SER A 165 -2.02 10.13 -1.38
CA SER A 165 -3.47 9.97 -1.55
C SER A 165 -3.93 10.54 -2.88
N ILE A 166 -5.10 10.10 -3.33
CA ILE A 166 -5.62 10.44 -4.66
C ILE A 166 -6.39 11.77 -4.70
N SER A 167 -6.61 12.41 -3.55
CA SER A 167 -7.41 13.64 -3.47
C SER A 167 -6.88 14.62 -2.43
N ASP A 168 -7.03 15.91 -2.74
CA ASP A 168 -6.73 17.00 -1.81
C ASP A 168 -7.61 16.91 -0.56
N TYR A 169 -8.87 16.48 -0.73
CA TYR A 169 -9.80 16.27 0.38
C TYR A 169 -9.23 15.32 1.43
N ASN A 170 -8.70 14.15 1.02
CA ASN A 170 -8.14 13.19 1.97
C ASN A 170 -6.89 13.75 2.67
N VAL A 171 -6.05 14.49 1.94
CA VAL A 171 -4.85 15.12 2.51
C VAL A 171 -5.23 16.20 3.53
N ASN A 172 -6.19 17.07 3.20
CA ASN A 172 -6.67 18.12 4.10
C ASN A 172 -7.36 17.53 5.33
N TYR A 173 -8.21 16.51 5.14
CA TYR A 173 -8.81 15.76 6.23
C TYR A 173 -7.76 15.20 7.18
N VAL A 174 -6.66 14.65 6.66
CA VAL A 174 -5.57 14.13 7.49
C VAL A 174 -4.87 15.26 8.25
N LYS A 175 -4.58 16.39 7.60
CA LYS A 175 -3.94 17.55 8.24
C LYS A 175 -4.77 18.10 9.40
N GLU A 176 -6.08 18.16 9.23
CA GLU A 176 -7.03 18.62 10.26
C GLU A 176 -7.18 17.60 11.40
N LYS A 177 -7.37 16.30 11.06
CA LYS A 177 -7.67 15.28 12.06
C LYS A 177 -6.44 14.76 12.82
N PHE A 178 -5.27 14.75 12.17
CA PHE A 178 -4.03 14.24 12.75
C PHE A 178 -3.03 15.38 12.96
N THR A 179 -3.26 16.17 14.02
CA THR A 179 -2.38 17.28 14.45
C THR A 179 -0.92 16.87 14.64
N GLY A 180 0.05 17.70 14.24
CA GLY A 180 1.48 17.42 14.45
C GLY A 180 2.08 16.33 13.53
N LEU A 181 1.39 16.00 12.43
CA LEU A 181 1.99 15.26 11.32
C LEU A 181 2.92 16.17 10.49
N ALA A 182 3.98 15.58 9.96
CA ALA A 182 4.84 16.20 8.95
C ALA A 182 4.04 16.38 7.64
N ALA A 183 3.39 17.54 7.50
CA ALA A 183 2.47 17.83 6.40
C ALA A 183 3.14 17.79 5.02
N ASP A 184 4.45 18.04 4.97
CA ASP A 184 5.33 17.95 3.80
C ASP A 184 5.46 16.52 3.25
N ARG A 185 5.12 15.51 4.05
CA ARG A 185 5.14 14.10 3.62
C ARG A 185 3.83 13.63 2.99
N LEU A 186 2.77 14.41 3.10
CA LEU A 186 1.46 14.07 2.53
C LEU A 186 1.39 14.58 1.09
N ILE A 187 1.41 13.67 0.12
CA ILE A 187 1.47 14.00 -1.31
C ILE A 187 0.17 13.61 -1.98
N VAL A 188 -0.38 14.50 -2.80
CA VAL A 188 -1.51 14.19 -3.69
C VAL A 188 -0.95 13.61 -4.99
N SER A 189 -1.32 12.36 -5.29
CA SER A 189 -1.03 11.67 -6.55
C SER A 189 -2.34 11.13 -7.11
N ARG A 190 -2.93 11.87 -8.07
CA ARG A 190 -4.23 11.52 -8.65
C ARG A 190 -4.11 10.30 -9.55
N LEU A 191 -5.18 9.51 -9.62
CA LEU A 191 -5.27 8.39 -10.57
C LEU A 191 -5.34 8.94 -12.00
N GLY A 192 -4.62 8.28 -12.91
CA GLY A 192 -4.82 8.49 -14.34
C GLY A 192 -6.12 7.85 -14.82
N ALA A 193 -6.68 8.36 -15.90
CA ALA A 193 -7.74 7.71 -16.66
C ALA A 193 -7.25 7.54 -18.10
N PHE A 194 -7.40 6.32 -18.63
CA PHE A 194 -7.09 6.05 -20.04
C PHE A 194 -8.35 6.29 -20.86
N ALA A 195 -8.20 7.00 -21.98
CA ALA A 195 -9.30 7.15 -22.93
C ALA A 195 -9.65 5.77 -23.52
N PRO A 196 -10.94 5.42 -23.65
CA PRO A 196 -11.31 4.17 -24.32
C PRO A 196 -10.86 4.21 -25.78
N ALA A 197 -10.31 3.11 -26.28
CA ALA A 197 -9.78 3.02 -27.64
C ALA A 197 -10.84 3.32 -28.72
N ASN A 198 -12.12 3.05 -28.44
CA ASN A 198 -13.23 3.17 -29.37
C ASN A 198 -14.32 4.11 -28.81
N ALA A 199 -13.96 5.37 -28.52
CA ALA A 199 -14.97 6.37 -28.18
C ALA A 199 -15.86 6.63 -29.41
N VAL A 200 -17.16 6.33 -29.30
CA VAL A 200 -18.13 6.63 -30.37
C VAL A 200 -18.60 8.08 -30.20
N PRO A 201 -18.51 8.93 -31.24
CA PRO A 201 -19.05 10.28 -31.19
C PRO A 201 -20.55 10.27 -30.86
N SER A 202 -21.02 11.27 -30.12
CA SER A 202 -22.45 11.45 -29.87
C SER A 202 -23.21 11.69 -31.18
N ASP A 203 -24.35 11.00 -31.37
CA ASP A 203 -25.26 11.23 -32.49
C ASP A 203 -25.94 12.61 -32.33
N PRO A 204 -25.74 13.56 -33.27
CA PRO A 204 -26.30 14.90 -33.19
C PRO A 204 -27.83 14.94 -33.34
N SER A 205 -28.46 13.84 -33.75
CA SER A 205 -29.94 13.72 -33.81
C SER A 205 -30.57 13.45 -32.44
N VAL A 206 -29.77 13.08 -31.43
CA VAL A 206 -30.24 12.84 -30.06
C VAL A 206 -30.25 14.17 -29.29
N PRO A 207 -31.41 14.66 -28.80
CA PRO A 207 -31.53 16.01 -28.25
C PRO A 207 -30.66 16.25 -27.00
N PHE A 208 -30.49 15.25 -26.13
CA PHE A 208 -29.40 15.15 -25.14
C PHE A 208 -29.45 13.77 -24.46
N THR A 209 -28.34 13.31 -23.87
CA THR A 209 -28.28 12.06 -23.06
C THR A 209 -27.65 12.35 -21.71
N ILE A 210 -28.28 11.90 -20.63
CA ILE A 210 -27.71 11.93 -19.27
C ILE A 210 -27.36 10.49 -18.88
N GLY A 211 -26.08 10.22 -18.65
CA GLY A 211 -25.58 8.91 -18.26
C GLY A 211 -25.15 8.87 -16.80
N PHE A 212 -25.57 7.83 -16.07
CA PHE A 212 -25.11 7.55 -14.72
C PHE A 212 -24.42 6.19 -14.70
N LEU A 213 -23.15 6.15 -14.27
CA LEU A 213 -22.40 4.92 -14.08
C LEU A 213 -21.87 4.84 -12.65
N GLY A 214 -22.40 3.91 -11.88
CA GLY A 214 -21.99 3.71 -10.50
C GLY A 214 -22.70 2.53 -9.85
N ARG A 215 -22.23 2.16 -8.65
CA ARG A 215 -22.99 1.25 -7.79
C ARG A 215 -24.23 1.96 -7.28
N PHE A 216 -25.34 1.25 -7.22
CA PHE A 216 -26.59 1.76 -6.67
C PHE A 216 -26.54 1.72 -5.14
N VAL A 217 -26.03 2.80 -4.56
CA VAL A 217 -25.89 3.01 -3.10
C VAL A 217 -26.16 4.48 -2.80
N GLU A 218 -26.82 4.76 -1.68
CA GLU A 218 -27.30 6.11 -1.27
C GLU A 218 -26.26 7.23 -1.46
N LYS A 219 -24.99 6.96 -1.14
CA LYS A 219 -23.90 7.94 -1.31
C LYS A 219 -23.61 8.36 -2.76
N LYS A 220 -24.33 7.84 -3.75
CA LYS A 220 -24.19 8.16 -5.18
C LYS A 220 -25.31 9.04 -5.72
N GLY A 221 -26.19 9.54 -4.84
CA GLY A 221 -27.45 10.21 -5.22
C GLY A 221 -28.56 9.19 -5.42
#